data_AF-A0AAI9U8B8-F1
#
_entry.id   AF-A0AAI9U8B8-F1
#
_cell.length_a   1.000
_cell.length_b   1.000
_cell.length_c   1.000
_cell.angle_alpha   90.00
_cell.angle_beta   90.00
_cell.angle_gamma   90.00
#
_symmetry.space_group_name_H-M   'P 1'
#
loop_
_entity.id
_entity.type
_entity.pdbx_description
1 polymer ?
#
loop_
_entity_poly.entity_id
_entity_poly.type
_entity_poly.pdbx_seq_one_letter_code
_entity_poly.pdbx_strand_id
1 'polypeptide(L)'
;MSLPSRETEMRASADAASNFADAYYEALNRRKQGGTLEKFYTTCCSKYPSPPDISINGAVLQGGPDEYVALLDAQGADVHHEVESLDAHVVNSDFSLGCPEHLQKGDEKGAKCSIMAQVTGRVHYGRGRDAPAKTFNEVFVLVPNWDTFGKNPPRGARRWLIMSQNFRAL
;
A
#
# COMPACT_ATOMS: atom_id res chain seq x y z
N MET A 1 15.56 -16.91 19.21
CA MET A 1 15.53 -15.68 18.38
C MET A 1 14.25 -14.96 18.74
N SER A 2 14.31 -13.67 19.06
CA SER A 2 13.19 -12.98 19.67
C SER A 2 12.35 -12.21 18.63
N LEU A 3 11.05 -12.13 18.91
CA LEU A 3 10.08 -11.36 18.14
C LEU A 3 10.17 -9.89 18.57
N PRO A 4 9.69 -8.95 17.74
CA PRO A 4 9.69 -7.54 18.12
C PRO A 4 8.86 -7.32 19.38
N SER A 5 9.26 -6.33 20.18
CA SER A 5 8.43 -5.89 21.32
C SER A 5 7.18 -5.19 20.82
N ARG A 6 6.12 -5.12 21.65
CA ARG A 6 4.90 -4.37 21.31
C ARG A 6 5.17 -2.91 20.97
N GLU A 7 6.11 -2.27 21.67
CA GLU A 7 6.50 -0.88 21.34
C GLU A 7 7.13 -0.80 19.95
N THR A 8 7.99 -1.76 19.61
CA THR A 8 8.61 -1.84 18.28
C THR A 8 7.58 -2.09 17.20
N GLU A 9 6.61 -2.97 17.43
CA GLU A 9 5.50 -3.23 16.50
C GLU A 9 4.66 -1.96 16.25
N MET A 10 4.27 -1.24 17.31
CA MET A 10 3.51 0.01 17.19
C MET A 10 4.27 1.08 16.41
N ARG A 11 5.58 1.21 16.66
CA ARG A 11 6.42 2.15 15.92
C ARG A 11 6.56 1.74 14.46
N ALA A 12 6.80 0.45 14.19
CA ALA A 12 6.94 -0.07 12.85
C ALA A 12 5.67 0.11 12.02
N SER A 13 4.48 -0.12 12.60
CA SER A 13 3.21 0.09 11.89
C SER A 13 2.95 1.56 11.60
N ALA A 14 3.16 2.46 12.56
CA ALA A 14 2.97 3.89 12.38
C ALA A 14 3.91 4.47 11.30
N ASP A 15 5.21 4.16 11.39
CA ASP A 15 6.21 4.63 10.44
C ASP A 15 5.95 4.08 9.03
N ALA A 16 5.62 2.79 8.93
CA ALA A 16 5.31 2.15 7.66
C ALA A 16 4.10 2.78 6.98
N ALA A 17 3.00 2.93 7.73
CA ALA A 17 1.75 3.43 7.20
C ALA A 17 1.86 4.89 6.75
N SER A 18 2.50 5.76 7.55
CA SER A 18 2.68 7.18 7.18
C SER A 18 3.52 7.30 5.92
N ASN A 19 4.70 6.67 5.89
CA ASN A 19 5.59 6.73 4.73
C ASN A 19 4.97 6.11 3.47
N PHE A 20 4.16 5.06 3.63
CA PHE A 20 3.44 4.43 2.53
C PHE A 20 2.32 5.34 2.01
N ALA A 21 1.45 5.85 2.89
CA ALA A 21 0.31 6.67 2.50
C ALA A 21 0.76 7.95 1.79
N ASP A 22 1.75 8.66 2.34
CA ASP A 22 2.31 9.86 1.72
C ASP A 22 2.80 9.57 0.31
N ALA A 23 3.60 8.51 0.16
CA ALA A 23 4.16 8.12 -1.13
C ALA A 23 3.10 7.63 -2.13
N TYR A 24 2.09 6.88 -1.66
CA TYR A 24 1.04 6.29 -2.49
C TYR A 24 0.08 7.37 -3.00
N TYR A 25 -0.47 8.21 -2.12
CA TYR A 25 -1.41 9.26 -2.53
C TYR A 25 -0.71 10.39 -3.28
N GLU A 26 0.56 10.70 -3.00
CA GLU A 26 1.35 11.61 -3.85
C GLU A 26 1.49 11.04 -5.27
N ALA A 27 1.82 9.75 -5.40
CA ALA A 27 1.94 9.11 -6.71
C ALA A 27 0.60 9.01 -7.43
N LEU A 28 -0.49 8.70 -6.72
CA LEU A 28 -1.85 8.62 -7.24
C LEU A 28 -2.31 9.98 -7.78
N ASN A 29 -2.09 11.06 -7.02
CA ASN A 29 -2.50 12.42 -7.40
C ASN A 29 -1.64 13.02 -8.51
N ARG A 30 -0.36 12.62 -8.62
CA ARG A 30 0.54 13.07 -9.70
C ARG A 30 0.49 12.18 -10.94
N ARG A 31 -0.28 11.09 -10.89
CA ARG A 31 -0.39 10.13 -11.98
C ARG A 31 -0.92 10.84 -13.23
N LYS A 32 -0.20 10.68 -14.34
CA LYS A 32 -0.72 11.00 -15.67
C LYS A 32 -1.52 9.81 -16.20
N GLN A 33 -2.45 10.05 -17.13
CA GLN A 33 -3.15 8.96 -17.81
C GLN A 33 -2.16 7.94 -18.39
N GLY A 34 -2.44 6.64 -18.20
CA GLY A 34 -1.50 5.56 -18.55
C GLY A 34 -0.27 5.42 -17.64
N GLY A 35 -0.20 6.16 -16.53
CA GLY A 35 0.83 5.99 -15.50
C GLY A 35 0.60 4.76 -14.63
N THR A 36 1.67 4.09 -14.21
CA THR A 36 1.61 2.85 -13.42
C THR A 36 1.70 3.07 -11.90
N LEU A 37 0.99 2.24 -11.14
CA LEU A 37 1.10 2.12 -9.68
C LEU A 37 1.73 0.78 -9.25
N GLU A 38 2.17 -0.04 -10.20
CA GLU A 38 2.65 -1.41 -9.97
C GLU A 38 3.75 -1.51 -8.89
N LYS A 39 4.60 -0.48 -8.78
CA LYS A 39 5.68 -0.39 -7.78
C LYS A 39 5.21 -0.40 -6.32
N PHE A 40 3.92 -0.18 -6.08
CA PHE A 40 3.32 -0.25 -4.76
C PHE A 40 2.74 -1.63 -4.44
N TYR A 41 2.60 -2.53 -5.41
CA TYR A 41 1.92 -3.81 -5.23
C TYR A 41 2.92 -4.97 -5.21
N THR A 42 2.50 -6.12 -4.66
CA THR A 42 3.31 -7.34 -4.64
C THR A 42 3.69 -7.86 -6.02
N THR A 43 2.98 -7.46 -7.10
CA THR A 43 3.30 -7.83 -8.49
C THR A 43 4.72 -7.41 -8.91
N CYS A 44 5.25 -6.31 -8.37
CA CYS A 44 6.62 -5.87 -8.69
C CYS A 44 7.73 -6.71 -8.03
N CYS A 45 7.37 -7.63 -7.12
CA CYS A 45 8.32 -8.49 -6.41
C CYS A 45 8.06 -9.96 -6.73
N SER A 46 8.98 -10.60 -7.47
CA SER A 46 8.84 -11.99 -7.96
C SER A 46 8.82 -13.07 -6.88
N LYS A 47 9.05 -12.69 -5.61
CA LYS A 47 9.06 -13.62 -4.48
C LYS A 47 7.66 -13.94 -3.95
N TYR A 48 6.68 -13.09 -4.24
CA TYR A 48 5.31 -13.33 -3.83
C TYR A 48 4.63 -14.33 -4.78
N PRO A 49 3.97 -15.38 -4.25
CA PRO A 49 3.43 -16.46 -5.08
C PRO A 49 2.10 -16.11 -5.74
N SER A 50 1.39 -15.10 -5.23
CA SER A 50 0.05 -14.72 -5.69
C SER A 50 -0.02 -13.23 -6.00
N PRO A 51 -0.88 -12.83 -6.97
CA PRO A 51 -1.19 -11.42 -7.20
C PRO A 51 -1.86 -10.81 -5.97
N PRO A 52 -1.83 -9.46 -5.84
CA PRO A 52 -2.54 -8.76 -4.79
C PRO A 52 -4.05 -8.87 -4.98
N ASP A 53 -4.79 -8.90 -3.87
CA ASP A 53 -6.25 -8.83 -3.90
C ASP A 53 -6.71 -7.36 -3.90
N ILE A 54 -7.44 -6.94 -4.94
CA ILE A 54 -7.85 -5.54 -5.11
C ILE A 54 -9.38 -5.50 -5.28
N SER A 55 -10.06 -4.79 -4.39
CA SER A 55 -11.51 -4.57 -4.45
C SER A 55 -11.82 -3.08 -4.41
N ILE A 56 -12.43 -2.55 -5.48
CA ILE A 56 -12.78 -1.14 -5.60
C ILE A 56 -14.31 -1.01 -5.65
N ASN A 57 -14.88 -0.30 -4.67
CA ASN A 57 -16.32 -0.14 -4.48
C ASN A 57 -17.12 -1.45 -4.46
N GLY A 58 -16.48 -2.55 -4.02
CA GLY A 58 -17.07 -3.90 -3.97
C GLY A 58 -16.89 -4.73 -5.24
N ALA A 59 -16.29 -4.18 -6.30
CA ALA A 59 -15.89 -4.94 -7.48
C ALA A 59 -14.45 -5.47 -7.29
N VAL A 60 -14.29 -6.79 -7.39
CA VAL A 60 -12.97 -7.45 -7.32
C VAL A 60 -12.28 -7.37 -8.68
N LEU A 61 -11.07 -6.83 -8.70
CA LEU A 61 -10.28 -6.64 -9.92
C LEU A 61 -9.35 -7.84 -10.12
N GLN A 62 -9.60 -8.62 -11.18
CA GLN A 62 -8.83 -9.84 -11.48
C GLN A 62 -7.56 -9.52 -12.28
N GLY A 63 -7.54 -8.40 -13.02
CA GLY A 63 -6.39 -7.90 -13.77
C GLY A 63 -5.35 -7.18 -12.89
N GLY A 64 -5.54 -7.14 -11.58
CA GLY A 64 -4.58 -6.58 -10.63
C GLY A 64 -4.40 -5.06 -10.80
N PRO A 65 -3.18 -4.54 -10.56
CA PRO A 65 -2.91 -3.09 -10.56
C PRO A 65 -3.18 -2.41 -11.92
N ASP A 66 -3.03 -3.12 -13.03
CA ASP A 66 -3.25 -2.56 -14.37
C ASP A 66 -4.75 -2.29 -14.63
N GLU A 67 -5.62 -3.20 -14.19
CA GLU A 67 -7.08 -2.98 -14.24
C GLU A 67 -7.47 -1.81 -13.33
N TYR A 68 -6.86 -1.68 -12.16
CA TYR A 68 -7.09 -0.55 -11.28
C TYR A 68 -6.67 0.79 -11.92
N VAL A 69 -5.50 0.82 -12.57
CA VAL A 69 -5.03 1.99 -13.34
C VAL A 69 -6.01 2.36 -14.46
N ALA A 70 -6.56 1.37 -15.16
CA ALA A 70 -7.58 1.61 -16.19
C ALA A 70 -8.87 2.21 -15.62
N LEU A 71 -9.31 1.77 -14.43
CA LEU A 71 -10.46 2.38 -13.74
C LEU A 71 -10.20 3.82 -13.32
N LEU A 72 -8.99 4.11 -12.83
CA LEU A 72 -8.58 5.47 -12.50
C LEU A 72 -8.51 6.37 -13.74
N ASP A 73 -8.11 5.83 -14.90
CA ASP A 73 -8.13 6.55 -16.17
C ASP A 73 -9.56 6.84 -16.65
N ALA A 74 -10.47 5.87 -16.46
CA ALA A 74 -11.89 6.04 -16.79
C ALA A 74 -12.62 7.04 -15.87
N GLN A 75 -12.13 7.24 -14.64
CA GLN A 75 -12.66 8.23 -13.69
C GLN A 75 -12.54 9.68 -14.21
N GLY A 76 -11.64 9.93 -15.16
CA GLY A 76 -11.43 11.23 -15.78
C GLY A 76 -10.22 12.00 -15.22
N ALA A 77 -10.01 13.21 -15.73
CA ALA A 77 -8.91 14.08 -15.30
C ALA A 77 -9.26 14.86 -14.03
N ASP A 78 -8.24 15.43 -13.38
CA ASP A 78 -8.37 16.33 -12.22
C ASP A 78 -9.07 15.70 -10.99
N VAL A 79 -8.80 14.42 -10.73
CA VAL A 79 -9.20 13.75 -9.48
C VAL A 79 -8.10 13.94 -8.44
N HIS A 80 -8.49 14.38 -7.23
CA HIS A 80 -7.54 14.61 -6.13
C HIS A 80 -7.98 13.90 -4.84
N HIS A 81 -7.09 13.09 -4.29
CA HIS A 81 -7.29 12.38 -3.02
C HIS A 81 -6.59 13.13 -1.90
N GLU A 82 -7.36 13.51 -0.89
CA GLU A 82 -6.90 14.17 0.32
C GLU A 82 -7.07 13.22 1.50
N VAL A 83 -5.96 12.90 2.18
CA VAL A 83 -5.95 12.03 3.36
C VAL A 83 -6.30 12.85 4.59
N GLU A 84 -7.33 12.45 5.33
CA GLU A 84 -7.76 13.13 6.56
C GLU A 84 -7.36 12.38 7.83
N SER A 85 -7.34 11.03 7.76
CA SER A 85 -7.01 10.18 8.89
C SER A 85 -6.32 8.90 8.42
N LEU A 86 -5.39 8.42 9.24
CA LEU A 86 -4.62 7.22 9.03
C LEU A 86 -4.50 6.46 10.35
N ASP A 87 -4.79 5.17 10.32
CA ASP A 87 -4.61 4.24 11.43
C ASP A 87 -3.88 2.97 10.94
N ALA A 88 -3.09 2.34 11.82
CA ALA A 88 -2.28 1.19 11.42
C ALA A 88 -2.00 0.20 12.54
N HIS A 89 -2.04 -1.08 12.21
CA HIS A 89 -1.84 -2.19 13.13
C HIS A 89 -0.95 -3.28 12.52
N VAL A 90 -0.03 -3.83 13.32
CA VAL A 90 0.66 -5.07 12.95
C VAL A 90 -0.33 -6.23 12.97
N VAL A 91 -0.42 -6.96 11.85
CA VAL A 91 -1.25 -8.16 11.69
C VAL A 91 -0.46 -9.42 11.99
N ASN A 92 0.80 -9.46 11.58
CA ASN A 92 1.73 -10.55 11.84
C ASN A 92 3.11 -9.94 12.09
N SER A 93 3.76 -10.26 13.20
CA SER A 93 5.07 -9.72 13.57
C SER A 93 6.26 -10.46 12.97
N ASP A 94 6.04 -11.62 12.35
CA ASP A 94 7.05 -12.39 11.64
C ASP A 94 6.47 -12.94 10.32
N PHE A 95 6.17 -12.02 9.41
CA PHE A 95 5.65 -12.36 8.10
C PHE A 95 6.72 -13.10 7.28
N SER A 96 6.36 -14.27 6.73
CA SER A 96 7.32 -15.19 6.10
C SER A 96 6.96 -15.60 4.67
N LEU A 97 5.80 -15.18 4.15
CA LEU A 97 5.39 -15.51 2.78
C LEU A 97 6.32 -14.85 1.77
N GLY A 98 6.91 -15.66 0.88
CA GLY A 98 7.92 -15.20 -0.09
C GLY A 98 9.26 -14.80 0.54
N CYS A 99 9.45 -15.03 1.84
CA CYS A 99 10.67 -14.65 2.54
C CYS A 99 11.85 -15.54 2.09
N PRO A 100 12.96 -14.96 1.59
CA PRO A 100 14.16 -15.71 1.25
C PRO A 100 14.72 -16.48 2.46
N GLU A 101 15.27 -17.68 2.22
CA GLU A 101 15.78 -18.57 3.29
C GLU A 101 16.76 -17.88 4.25
N HIS A 102 17.64 -17.02 3.71
CA HIS A 102 18.63 -16.30 4.52
C HIS A 102 18.03 -15.23 5.46
N LEU A 103 16.74 -14.90 5.32
CA LEU A 103 15.99 -13.92 6.12
C LEU A 103 14.91 -14.57 7.01
N GLN A 104 14.83 -15.90 7.04
CA GLN A 104 13.83 -16.61 7.85
C GLN A 104 14.04 -16.49 9.37
N LYS A 105 15.20 -16.01 9.83
CA LYS A 105 15.45 -15.74 11.24
C LYS A 105 14.55 -14.62 11.75
N GLY A 106 14.01 -14.73 12.97
CA GLY A 106 13.16 -13.70 13.58
C GLY A 106 13.80 -12.31 13.59
N ASP A 107 12.98 -11.27 13.52
CA ASP A 107 13.42 -9.88 13.43
C ASP A 107 12.85 -9.00 14.55
N GLU A 108 13.72 -8.64 15.48
CA GLU A 108 13.38 -7.80 16.64
C GLU A 108 13.04 -6.35 16.25
N LYS A 109 13.38 -5.92 15.02
CA LYS A 109 13.19 -4.54 14.56
C LYS A 109 11.81 -4.30 13.92
N GLY A 110 10.99 -5.34 13.75
CA GLY A 110 9.67 -5.24 13.12
C GLY A 110 9.72 -4.91 11.61
N ALA A 111 10.87 -5.05 10.96
CA ALA A 111 11.01 -4.92 9.51
C ALA A 111 10.28 -6.02 8.75
N LYS A 112 10.07 -7.18 9.37
CA LYS A 112 9.33 -8.31 8.80
C LYS A 112 7.86 -8.39 9.22
N CYS A 113 7.30 -7.32 9.78
CA CYS A 113 5.87 -7.31 10.10
C CYS A 113 5.02 -7.27 8.81
N SER A 114 3.79 -7.78 8.85
CA SER A 114 2.74 -7.34 7.93
C SER A 114 1.82 -6.38 8.66
N ILE A 115 1.34 -5.34 7.98
CA ILE A 115 0.67 -4.21 8.60
C ILE A 115 -0.65 -3.97 7.89
N MET A 116 -1.74 -3.85 8.64
CA MET A 116 -2.98 -3.28 8.14
C MET A 116 -2.88 -1.76 8.28
N ALA A 117 -3.18 -1.03 7.22
CA ALA A 117 -3.31 0.43 7.23
C ALA A 117 -4.71 0.81 6.76
N GLN A 118 -5.42 1.62 7.55
CA GLN A 118 -6.72 2.16 7.20
C GLN A 118 -6.59 3.66 6.99
N VAL A 119 -7.00 4.11 5.81
CA VAL A 119 -7.00 5.50 5.40
C VAL A 119 -8.44 5.97 5.27
N THR A 120 -8.74 7.14 5.79
CA THR A 120 -10.01 7.84 5.52
C THR A 120 -9.70 9.23 5.01
N GLY A 121 -10.46 9.67 4.02
CA GLY A 121 -10.21 10.96 3.39
C GLY A 121 -11.33 11.39 2.45
N ARG A 122 -11.01 12.33 1.56
CA ARG A 122 -11.91 12.82 0.53
C ARG A 122 -11.29 12.72 -0.86
N VAL A 123 -12.12 12.36 -1.82
CA VAL A 123 -11.79 12.41 -3.24
C VAL A 123 -12.59 13.54 -3.88
N HIS A 124 -11.87 14.49 -4.47
CA HIS A 124 -12.42 15.64 -5.18
C HIS A 124 -12.40 15.34 -6.69
N TYR A 125 -13.50 15.61 -7.37
CA TYR A 125 -13.68 15.37 -8.80
C TYR A 125 -13.72 16.70 -9.56
N GLY A 126 -12.62 17.08 -10.21
CA GLY A 126 -12.49 18.32 -10.96
C GLY A 126 -11.73 19.42 -10.20
N ARG A 127 -11.71 20.63 -10.78
CA ARG A 127 -10.97 21.78 -10.24
C ARG A 127 -11.88 22.80 -9.58
N GLY A 128 -11.36 23.45 -8.54
CA GLY A 128 -12.00 24.58 -7.88
C GLY A 128 -12.65 24.22 -6.55
N ARG A 129 -13.12 25.26 -5.85
CA ARG A 129 -13.66 25.14 -4.49
C ARG A 129 -14.98 24.35 -4.43
N ASP A 130 -15.72 24.32 -5.54
CA ASP A 130 -17.03 23.70 -5.66
C ASP A 130 -16.98 22.33 -6.37
N ALA A 131 -15.77 21.77 -6.55
CA ALA A 131 -15.62 20.44 -7.12
C ALA A 131 -16.38 19.41 -6.25
N PRO A 132 -17.20 18.53 -6.84
CA PRO A 132 -17.85 17.47 -6.08
C PRO A 132 -16.81 16.67 -5.28
N ALA A 133 -17.09 16.45 -4.00
CA ALA A 133 -16.23 15.68 -3.13
C ALA A 133 -17.01 14.51 -2.52
N LYS A 134 -16.37 13.35 -2.43
CA LYS A 134 -16.88 12.19 -1.72
C LYS A 134 -15.92 11.78 -0.63
N THR A 135 -16.45 11.34 0.51
CA THR A 135 -15.60 10.69 1.50
C THR A 135 -15.22 9.30 0.98
N PHE A 136 -14.02 8.85 1.33
CA PHE A 136 -13.61 7.48 1.04
C PHE A 136 -12.98 6.86 2.28
N ASN A 137 -13.07 5.54 2.34
CA ASN A 137 -12.31 4.71 3.24
C ASN A 137 -11.55 3.69 2.41
N GLU A 138 -10.28 3.48 2.75
CA GLU A 138 -9.42 2.55 2.06
C GLU A 138 -8.58 1.75 3.05
N VAL A 139 -8.60 0.43 2.92
CA VAL A 139 -7.86 -0.49 3.79
C VAL A 139 -6.82 -1.22 2.95
N PHE A 140 -5.58 -1.22 3.45
CA PHE A 140 -4.46 -1.92 2.86
C PHE A 140 -3.93 -2.99 3.80
N VAL A 141 -3.49 -4.13 3.24
CA VAL A 141 -2.56 -5.04 3.89
C VAL A 141 -1.20 -4.88 3.24
N LEU A 142 -0.27 -4.32 4.00
CA LEU A 142 1.11 -4.05 3.61
C LEU A 142 2.02 -5.19 4.06
N VAL A 143 2.92 -5.61 3.16
CA VAL A 143 3.90 -6.67 3.39
C VAL A 143 5.31 -6.19 3.04
N PRO A 144 6.36 -6.79 3.62
CA PRO A 144 7.74 -6.34 3.39
C PRO A 144 8.20 -6.58 1.94
N ASN A 145 8.75 -5.57 1.29
CA ASN A 145 9.41 -5.78 0.01
C ASN A 145 10.76 -6.50 0.21
N TRP A 146 10.78 -7.80 -0.01
CA TRP A 146 11.96 -8.64 0.14
C TRP A 146 13.16 -8.20 -0.72
N ASP A 147 12.94 -7.50 -1.84
CA ASP A 147 14.04 -6.96 -2.66
C ASP A 147 14.80 -5.82 -1.97
N THR A 148 14.22 -5.24 -0.91
CA THR A 148 14.84 -4.16 -0.14
C THR A 148 15.73 -4.64 1.01
N PHE A 149 15.76 -5.94 1.30
CA PHE A 149 16.55 -6.52 2.39
C PHE A 149 17.99 -6.89 1.99
N GLY A 150 18.35 -6.72 0.71
CA GLY A 150 19.71 -6.93 0.21
C GLY A 150 20.67 -5.79 0.59
N LYS A 151 21.98 -6.03 0.45
CA LYS A 151 23.02 -5.01 0.72
C LYS A 151 22.92 -3.78 -0.18
N ASN A 152 22.39 -3.92 -1.39
CA ASN A 152 22.21 -2.86 -2.38
C ASN A 152 20.78 -2.91 -2.92
N PRO A 153 19.79 -2.39 -2.16
CA PRO A 153 18.41 -2.41 -2.63
C PRO A 153 18.25 -1.55 -3.88
N PRO A 154 17.35 -1.91 -4.82
CA PRO A 154 17.09 -1.11 -6.01
C PRO A 154 16.70 0.32 -5.61
N ARG A 155 17.33 1.32 -6.26
CA ARG A 155 17.09 2.73 -5.92
C ARG A 155 15.62 3.09 -6.16
N GLY A 156 14.98 3.63 -5.13
CA GLY A 156 13.57 3.99 -5.18
C GLY A 156 12.59 2.83 -5.00
N ALA A 157 13.07 1.63 -4.66
CA ALA A 157 12.20 0.52 -4.25
C ALA A 157 11.43 0.90 -2.97
N ARG A 158 10.13 0.60 -2.96
CA ARG A 158 9.29 0.78 -1.78
C ARG A 158 9.56 -0.34 -0.80
N ARG A 159 9.72 0.00 0.49
CA ARG A 159 9.93 -0.98 1.56
C ARG A 159 8.67 -1.82 1.84
N TRP A 160 7.50 -1.27 1.55
CA TRP A 160 6.21 -1.89 1.82
C TRP A 160 5.44 -2.03 0.51
N LEU A 161 4.86 -3.21 0.28
CA LEU A 161 4.04 -3.52 -0.88
C LEU A 161 2.61 -3.88 -0.44
N ILE A 162 1.64 -3.54 -1.28
CA ILE A 162 0.23 -3.85 -1.12
C ILE A 162 0.02 -5.31 -1.53
N MET A 163 -0.36 -6.14 -0.56
CA MET A 163 -0.86 -7.50 -0.80
C MET A 163 -2.38 -7.53 -0.92
N SER A 164 -3.09 -6.62 -0.24
CA SER A 164 -4.53 -6.45 -0.38
C SER A 164 -4.91 -4.98 -0.28
N GLN A 165 -5.90 -4.57 -1.08
CA GLN A 165 -6.48 -3.22 -1.10
C GLN A 165 -7.99 -3.32 -1.20
N ASN A 166 -8.70 -2.62 -0.31
CA ASN A 166 -10.13 -2.44 -0.38
C ASN A 166 -10.44 -0.94 -0.34
N PHE A 167 -10.98 -0.40 -1.43
CA PHE A 167 -11.38 1.00 -1.53
C PHE A 167 -12.90 1.12 -1.57
N ARG A 168 -13.45 2.08 -0.83
CA ARG A 168 -14.86 2.47 -0.90
C ARG A 168 -14.98 3.99 -0.87
N ALA A 169 -15.52 4.57 -1.94
CA ALA A 169 -16.06 5.93 -1.91
C ALA A 169 -17.54 5.89 -1.51
N LEU A 170 -17.94 6.80 -0.62
CA LEU A 170 -19.30 6.93 -0.09
C LEU A 170 -20.09 8.01 -0.84
#